data_AF-A0A5K0YSW9-F1
#
_entry.id   AF-A0A5K0YSW9-F1
#
_cell.length_a   1.000
_cell.length_b   1.000
_cell.length_c   1.000
_cell.angle_alpha   90.00
_cell.angle_beta   90.00
_cell.angle_gamma   90.00
#
_symmetry.space_group_name_H-M   'P 1'
#
loop_
_entity.id
_entity.type
_entity.pdbx_description
1 polymer ?
#
loop_
_entity_poly.entity_id
_entity_poly.type
_entity_poly.pdbx_seq_one_letter_code
_entity_poly.pdbx_strand_id
1 'polypeptide(L)' 'VTYPNMLQLFESLGVDLQRSEMSFSVSLDGGRGCEWGSRNGLSSLFAQKRNAFSPSFYRMLGEILTFKNDVMR' A
#
# COMPACT_ATOMS: atom_id res chain seq x y z
N VAL A 1 2.65 4.44 11.72
CA VAL A 1 3.69 5.38 11.24
C VAL A 1 4.79 4.55 10.60
N THR A 2 5.23 4.87 9.39
CA THR A 2 6.07 3.95 8.59
C THR A 2 7.51 3.82 9.09
N TYR A 3 8.07 4.87 9.71
CA TYR A 3 9.46 4.89 10.18
C TYR A 3 9.57 5.47 11.60
N PRO A 4 9.25 4.68 12.64
CA PRO A 4 9.23 5.18 14.01
C PRO A 4 10.60 5.68 14.49
N ASN A 5 11.68 4.98 14.14
CA ASN A 5 13.04 5.35 14.58
C ASN A 5 13.54 6.64 13.91
N MET A 6 13.24 6.84 12.63
CA MET A 6 13.64 8.05 11.92
C MET A 6 12.85 9.28 12.38
N LEU A 7 11.57 9.11 12.74
CA LEU A 7 10.79 10.19 13.34
C LEU A 7 11.33 10.62 14.70
N GLN A 8 11.73 9.67 15.55
CA GLN A 8 12.38 9.99 16.83
C GLN A 8 13.71 10.73 16.64
N LEU A 9 14.48 10.39 15.59
CA LEU A 9 15.70 11.12 15.25
C LEU A 9 15.41 12.56 14.82
N PHE A 10 14.40 12.79 14.00
CA PHE A 10 14.03 14.14 13.58
C PHE A 10 13.47 14.98 14.72
N GLU A 11 12.70 14.36 15.62
CA GLU A 11 12.23 14.99 16.84
C GLU A 11 13.39 15.39 17.76
N SER A 12 14.40 14.52 17.94
CA SER A 12 15.57 14.84 18.77
C SER A 12 16.47 15.92 18.18
N LEU A 13 16.46 16.11 16.87
CA LEU A 13 17.16 17.18 16.16
C LEU A 13 16.38 18.50 16.09
N GLY A 14 15.11 18.52 16.54
CA GLY A 14 14.25 19.72 16.48
C GLY A 14 13.84 20.13 15.07
N VAL A 15 13.76 19.18 14.14
CA VAL A 15 13.41 19.44 12.72
C VAL A 15 11.89 19.44 12.53
N ASP A 16 11.37 20.43 11.82
CA ASP A 16 9.95 20.49 11.48
C ASP A 16 9.53 19.31 10.59
N LEU A 17 8.44 18.64 10.99
CA LEU A 17 7.88 17.50 10.27
C LEU A 17 6.68 17.93 9.44
N GLN A 18 6.74 17.70 8.13
CA GLN A 18 5.59 17.84 7.24
C GLN A 18 4.93 16.49 6.99
N ARG A 19 3.60 16.43 7.14
CA ARG A 19 2.84 15.22 6.79
C ARG A 19 2.90 14.99 5.29
N SER A 20 3.41 13.82 4.91
CA SER A 20 3.38 13.34 3.53
C SER A 20 2.40 12.17 3.43
N GLU A 21 1.49 12.23 2.47
CA GLU A 21 0.66 11.08 2.09
C GLU A 21 1.47 10.17 1.15
N MET A 22 1.74 8.95 1.59
CA MET A 22 2.44 7.95 0.78
C MET A 22 1.43 6.97 0.19
N SER A 23 1.35 6.92 -1.13
CA SER A 23 0.56 5.92 -1.86
C SER A 23 1.46 4.90 -2.55
N PHE A 24 0.95 3.68 -2.72
CA PHE A 24 1.62 2.61 -3.45
C PHE A 24 0.73 2.14 -4.60
N SER A 25 1.33 1.80 -5.75
CA SER A 25 0.61 1.28 -6.91
C SER A 25 1.46 0.27 -7.68
N VAL A 26 0.80 -0.71 -8.28
CA VAL A 26 1.41 -1.75 -9.12
C VAL A 26 0.71 -1.71 -10.47
N SER A 27 1.48 -1.71 -11.56
CA SER A 27 0.99 -1.97 -12.90
C SER A 27 1.90 -2.99 -13.57
N LEU A 28 1.32 -4.11 -14.00
CA LEU A 28 2.02 -5.17 -14.72
C LEU A 28 1.70 -5.10 -16.21
N ASP A 29 2.71 -5.34 -17.04
CA ASP A 29 2.60 -5.38 -18.50
C ASP A 29 1.91 -4.14 -19.10
N GLY A 30 2.24 -2.95 -18.59
CA GLY A 30 1.67 -1.68 -19.05
C GLY A 30 0.14 -1.62 -18.90
N GLY A 31 -0.41 -2.21 -17.83
CA GLY A 31 -1.85 -2.25 -17.57
C GLY A 31 -2.60 -3.37 -18.31
N ARG A 32 -1.92 -4.22 -19.07
CA ARG A 32 -2.53 -5.43 -19.63
C ARG A 32 -2.64 -6.58 -18.62
N GLY A 33 -1.73 -6.60 -17.64
CA GLY A 33 -1.75 -7.51 -16.49
C GLY A 33 -2.55 -6.95 -15.31
N CYS A 34 -2.11 -7.26 -14.09
CA CYS A 34 -2.70 -6.76 -12.85
C CYS A 34 -2.32 -5.30 -12.59
N GLU A 35 -3.32 -4.46 -12.36
CA GLU A 35 -3.12 -3.07 -11.95
C GLU A 35 -4.02 -2.70 -10.78
N TRP A 36 -3.42 -2.13 -9.74
CA TRP A 36 -4.10 -1.65 -8.54
C TRP A 36 -3.24 -0.65 -7.77
N GLY A 37 -3.85 0.14 -6.90
CA GLY A 37 -3.15 1.04 -6.00
C GLY A 37 -3.88 1.27 -4.68
N SER A 38 -3.17 1.86 -3.72
CA SER A 38 -3.69 2.16 -2.38
C SER A 38 -4.30 3.56 -2.26
N ARG A 39 -4.02 4.45 -3.21
CA ARG A 39 -4.60 5.79 -3.25
C ARG A 39 -6.12 5.70 -3.42
N ASN A 40 -6.92 6.60 -2.86
CA ASN A 40 -8.37 6.64 -3.10
C ASN A 40 -9.16 5.34 -2.79
N GLY A 41 -8.61 4.43 -1.99
CA GLY A 41 -9.28 3.22 -1.51
C GLY A 41 -9.70 2.25 -2.62
N LEU A 42 -10.97 1.82 -2.60
CA LEU A 42 -11.51 0.79 -3.50
C LEU A 42 -11.43 1.18 -4.98
N SER A 43 -11.49 2.48 -5.29
CA SER A 43 -11.46 2.98 -6.66
C SER A 43 -10.12 2.72 -7.35
N SER A 44 -8.99 2.88 -6.64
CA SER A 44 -7.68 2.50 -7.18
C SER A 44 -7.33 1.03 -6.92
N LEU A 45 -7.91 0.41 -5.89
CA LEU A 45 -7.74 -1.04 -5.68
C LEU A 45 -8.32 -1.84 -6.86
N PHE A 46 -9.47 -1.42 -7.37
CA PHE A 46 -10.13 -1.99 -8.55
C PHE A 46 -10.03 -1.07 -9.77
N ALA A 47 -8.86 -0.45 -9.97
CA ALA A 47 -8.56 0.34 -11.17
C ALA A 47 -8.91 -0.44 -12.45
N GLN A 48 -8.76 -1.77 -12.41
CA GLN A 48 -9.30 -2.69 -13.38
C GLN A 48 -10.50 -3.47 -12.82
N LYS A 49 -11.68 -3.28 -13.42
CA LYS A 49 -12.92 -3.98 -13.01
C LYS A 49 -12.81 -5.50 -13.06
N ARG A 50 -12.00 -6.07 -13.96
CA ARG A 50 -11.73 -7.51 -14.02
C ARG A 50 -11.12 -8.08 -12.73
N ASN A 51 -10.37 -7.28 -11.98
CA ASN A 51 -9.76 -7.72 -10.73
C ASN A 51 -10.81 -7.91 -9.63
N ALA A 52 -11.94 -7.20 -9.70
CA ALA A 52 -13.06 -7.39 -8.78
C ALA A 52 -13.76 -8.75 -8.92
N PHE A 53 -13.57 -9.44 -10.04
CA PHE A 53 -14.12 -10.78 -10.29
C PHE A 53 -13.06 -11.87 -10.30
N SER A 54 -11.80 -11.54 -9.99
CA SER A 54 -10.68 -12.49 -10.05
C SER A 54 -10.40 -13.11 -8.67
N PRO A 55 -10.60 -14.42 -8.47
CA PRO A 55 -10.32 -15.07 -7.18
C PRO A 55 -8.84 -14.97 -6.76
N SER A 56 -7.92 -14.98 -7.73
CA SER A 56 -6.48 -14.85 -7.46
C SER A 56 -6.13 -13.46 -6.92
N PHE A 57 -6.85 -12.42 -7.36
CA PHE A 57 -6.66 -11.05 -6.85
C PHE A 57 -7.05 -10.95 -5.37
N TYR A 58 -8.19 -11.53 -4.98
CA TYR A 58 -8.59 -11.58 -3.58
C TYR A 58 -7.63 -12.40 -2.71
N ARG A 59 -7.07 -13.50 -3.24
CA ARG A 59 -6.05 -14.28 -2.52
C ARG A 59 -4.79 -13.43 -2.26
N MET A 60 -4.30 -12.72 -3.27
CA MET A 60 -3.17 -11.79 -3.12
C MET A 60 -3.46 -10.71 -2.06
N LEU A 61 -4.66 -10.11 -2.05
CA LEU A 61 -5.04 -9.13 -1.02
C LEU A 61 -5.03 -9.75 0.39
N GLY A 62 -5.53 -10.98 0.51
CA GLY A 62 -5.46 -11.75 1.77
C GLY A 62 -4.02 -11.99 2.22
N GLU A 63 -3.14 -12.41 1.31
CA GLU A 63 -1.71 -12.62 1.59
C GLU A 63 -1.02 -11.34 2.07
N ILE A 64 -1.33 -10.17 1.47
CA ILE A 64 -0.81 -8.87 1.91
C ILE A 64 -1.25 -8.54 3.36
N LEU A 65 -2.52 -8.83 3.69
CA LEU A 65 -3.04 -8.60 5.04
C LEU A 65 -2.41 -9.56 6.06
N THR A 66 -2.25 -10.83 5.69
CA THR A 66 -1.56 -11.83 6.52
C THR A 66 -0.12 -11.42 6.78
N PHE A 67 0.64 -11.06 5.74
CA PHE A 67 2.02 -10.58 5.89
C PHE A 67 2.11 -9.38 6.83
N LYS A 68 1.21 -8.41 6.69
CA LYS A 68 1.15 -7.24 7.58
C LYS A 68 0.91 -7.66 9.04
N ASN A 69 0.03 -8.63 9.29
CA ASN A 69 -0.24 -9.10 10.65
C ASN A 69 0.95 -9.88 11.22
N ASP A 70 1.61 -10.70 10.41
CA ASP A 70 2.77 -11.49 10.83
C ASP A 70 3.97 -10.61 11.20
N VAL A 71 4.21 -9.52 10.46
CA VAL A 71 5.30 -8.57 10.77
C VAL A 71 5.01 -7.71 12.00
N MET A 72 3.74 -7.49 12.33
CA MET A 72 3.33 -6.70 13.49
C MET A 72 3.20 -7.53 14.78
N ARG A 73 3.39 -8.85 14.69
CA ARG A 73 3.47 -9.77 15.81
C ARG A 73 4.88 -9.79 16.40
#